data_AF-A0A7C2F2U7-F1
#
_entry.id   AF-A0A7C2F2U7-F1
#
_cell.length_a   1.000
_cell.length_b   1.000
_cell.length_c   1.000
_cell.angle_alpha   90.00
_cell.angle_beta   90.00
_cell.angle_gamma   90.00
#
_symmetry.space_group_name_H-M   'P 1'
#
loop_
_entity.id
_entity.type
_entity.pdbx_description
1 polymer ?
#
loop_
_entity_poly.entity_id
_entity_poly.type
_entity_poly.pdbx_seq_one_letter_code
_entity_poly.pdbx_strand_id
1 'polypeptide(L)'
;MRIGSLGLVSAVCLLLSATVFGQTEIVKTDGITSPLHRANVGRITFMSKPIPIENYKETDFLKSYELKETGDLNIRVFMGNSLTNYLHRLAPELTAEELIKNGNYQFAFIVDDVLIYKENLHVGAGLPDSKHTRTVLRVPLMTTTDEDSWGRFMWSRFMMNGGQEALTAGKHSLKIEIRPYLKST
;
A
#
# COMPACT_ATOMS: atom_id res chain seq x y z
N MET A 1 64.41 1.21 32.35
CA MET A 1 64.19 0.16 33.37
C MET A 1 63.38 0.71 34.53
N ARG A 2 62.06 0.53 34.51
CA ARG A 2 61.19 0.17 35.64
C ARG A 2 59.74 0.07 35.13
N ILE A 3 59.12 -1.02 35.56
CA ILE A 3 57.86 -1.62 35.13
C ILE A 3 56.69 -0.84 35.75
N GLY A 4 55.58 -0.67 35.01
CA GLY A 4 54.38 -0.01 35.51
C GLY A 4 53.09 -0.58 34.92
N SER A 5 52.52 -1.56 35.64
CA SER A 5 51.10 -1.93 35.79
C SER A 5 50.21 -2.10 34.55
N LEU A 6 49.80 -3.35 34.36
CA LEU A 6 48.70 -3.84 33.54
C LEU A 6 47.36 -3.34 34.09
N GLY A 7 46.62 -2.52 33.32
CA GLY A 7 45.24 -2.14 33.63
C GLY A 7 44.26 -2.94 32.76
N LEU A 8 43.60 -3.93 33.35
CA LEU A 8 42.52 -4.69 32.73
C LEU A 8 41.27 -3.80 32.69
N VAL A 9 41.01 -3.10 31.57
CA VAL A 9 39.74 -2.39 31.38
C VAL A 9 38.72 -3.41 30.89
N SER A 10 37.91 -3.92 31.82
CA SER A 10 36.72 -4.72 31.53
C SER A 10 35.69 -3.85 30.80
N ALA A 11 35.61 -3.98 29.49
CA ALA A 11 34.56 -3.35 28.70
C ALA A 11 33.22 -4.07 28.96
N VAL A 12 32.37 -3.47 29.78
CA VAL A 12 30.98 -3.89 29.99
C VAL A 12 30.21 -3.58 28.70
N CYS A 13 29.96 -4.61 27.88
CA CYS A 13 29.00 -4.52 26.78
C CYS A 13 27.57 -4.44 27.37
N LEU A 14 27.07 -3.22 27.53
CA LEU A 14 25.64 -2.97 27.68
C LEU A 14 24.94 -3.35 26.37
N LEU A 15 24.48 -4.60 26.28
CA LEU A 15 23.47 -5.01 25.31
C LEU A 15 22.15 -4.31 25.71
N LEU A 16 21.98 -3.08 25.25
CA LEU A 16 20.67 -2.45 25.22
C LEU A 16 19.78 -3.34 24.36
N SER A 17 18.89 -4.03 25.05
CA SER A 17 17.89 -4.91 24.50
C SER A 17 17.19 -4.18 23.36
N ALA A 18 17.26 -4.73 22.16
CA ALA A 18 16.41 -4.29 21.07
C ALA A 18 14.96 -4.48 21.55
N THR A 19 14.31 -3.40 21.97
CA THR A 19 12.86 -3.34 21.95
C THR A 19 12.48 -3.33 20.48
N VAL A 20 12.48 -4.53 19.88
CA VAL A 20 11.70 -4.77 18.68
C VAL A 20 10.29 -4.46 19.15
N PHE A 21 9.77 -3.29 18.78
CA PHE A 21 8.34 -3.04 18.76
C PHE A 21 7.78 -4.05 17.74
N GLY A 22 7.62 -5.29 18.19
CA GLY A 22 6.81 -6.28 17.50
C GLY A 22 5.45 -5.66 17.46
N GLN A 23 5.07 -5.18 16.28
CA GLN A 23 3.77 -4.58 16.06
C GLN A 23 2.71 -5.54 16.59
N THR A 24 1.88 -5.08 17.54
CA THR A 24 0.76 -5.89 18.00
C THR A 24 -0.22 -6.00 16.85
N GLU A 25 -0.19 -7.13 16.16
CA GLU A 25 -1.22 -7.49 15.20
C GLU A 25 -2.47 -7.87 15.97
N ILE A 26 -3.56 -7.11 15.76
CA ILE A 26 -4.86 -7.43 16.36
C ILE A 26 -5.63 -8.43 15.51
N VAL A 27 -5.26 -8.58 14.24
CA VAL A 27 -5.78 -9.59 13.33
C VAL A 27 -4.64 -10.33 12.64
N LYS A 28 -4.81 -11.63 12.43
CA LYS A 28 -3.85 -12.46 11.67
C LYS A 28 -3.94 -12.10 10.19
N THR A 29 -2.79 -11.93 9.55
CA THR A 29 -2.70 -11.61 8.12
C THR A 29 -2.18 -12.79 7.29
N ASP A 30 -2.26 -12.65 5.96
CA ASP A 30 -1.61 -13.57 5.03
C ASP A 30 -0.07 -13.49 5.13
N GLY A 31 0.46 -12.45 5.78
CA GLY A 31 1.89 -12.20 5.93
C GLY A 31 2.59 -11.94 4.60
N ILE A 32 3.91 -12.15 4.57
CA ILE A 32 4.69 -12.12 3.33
C ILE A 32 4.57 -13.46 2.62
N THR A 33 3.80 -13.48 1.53
CA THR A 33 3.39 -14.70 0.80
C THR A 33 4.37 -15.18 -0.27
N SER A 34 5.35 -14.36 -0.70
CA SER A 34 6.31 -14.74 -1.74
C SER A 34 7.61 -13.92 -1.70
N PRO A 35 8.68 -14.35 -2.38
CA PRO A 35 9.89 -13.52 -2.57
C PRO A 35 9.60 -12.21 -3.30
N LEU A 36 8.72 -12.23 -4.31
CA LEU A 36 8.28 -11.02 -5.02
C LEU A 36 7.63 -10.03 -4.06
N HIS A 37 6.74 -10.53 -3.19
CA HIS A 37 6.11 -9.71 -2.17
C HIS A 37 7.17 -9.12 -1.23
N ARG A 38 8.09 -9.94 -0.69
CA ARG A 38 9.17 -9.48 0.19
C ARG A 38 9.99 -8.34 -0.43
N ALA A 39 10.35 -8.46 -1.70
CA ALA A 39 11.16 -7.48 -2.42
C ALA A 39 10.40 -6.16 -2.71
N ASN A 40 9.07 -6.15 -2.59
CA ASN A 40 8.22 -5.04 -2.99
C ASN A 40 7.33 -4.49 -1.88
N VAL A 41 7.52 -4.89 -0.62
CA VAL A 41 6.77 -4.34 0.52
C VAL A 41 6.84 -2.80 0.51
N GLY A 42 5.68 -2.15 0.61
CA GLY A 42 5.53 -0.70 0.55
C GLY A 42 5.48 -0.13 -0.88
N ARG A 43 5.51 -0.97 -1.92
CA ARG A 43 5.47 -0.53 -3.32
C ARG A 43 4.13 -0.85 -3.98
N ILE A 44 3.82 -0.01 -4.97
CA ILE A 44 2.71 -0.21 -5.91
C ILE A 44 3.33 -0.46 -7.29
N THR A 45 2.88 -1.51 -7.97
CA THR A 45 3.29 -1.83 -9.35
C THR A 45 2.09 -1.75 -10.27
N PHE A 46 2.33 -1.48 -11.55
CA PHE A 46 1.29 -1.38 -12.57
C PHE A 46 1.34 -2.61 -13.50
N MET A 47 0.18 -3.01 -14.03
CA MET A 47 0.05 -4.09 -15.03
C MET A 47 -1.11 -3.82 -16.01
N SER A 48 -0.93 -4.21 -17.27
CA SER A 48 -1.89 -3.97 -18.36
C SER A 48 -2.92 -5.09 -18.53
N LYS A 49 -2.95 -6.08 -17.64
CA LYS A 49 -3.91 -7.18 -17.63
C LYS A 49 -4.03 -7.79 -16.23
N PRO A 50 -5.16 -8.41 -15.87
CA PRO A 50 -5.28 -9.14 -14.61
C PRO A 50 -4.38 -10.38 -14.59
N ILE A 51 -3.32 -10.36 -13.78
CA ILE A 51 -2.44 -11.52 -13.56
C ILE A 51 -2.65 -12.02 -12.13
N PRO A 52 -2.96 -13.31 -11.89
CA PRO A 52 -3.00 -13.89 -10.55
C PRO A 52 -1.66 -13.72 -9.82
N ILE A 53 -1.66 -13.55 -8.49
CA ILE A 53 -0.41 -13.26 -7.73
C ILE A 53 0.60 -14.40 -7.83
N GLU A 54 0.13 -15.62 -7.98
CA GLU A 54 0.91 -16.85 -8.14
C GLU A 54 1.72 -16.85 -9.44
N ASN A 55 1.23 -16.13 -10.45
CA ASN A 55 1.84 -16.02 -11.78
C ASN A 55 2.52 -14.67 -12.01
N TYR A 56 2.34 -13.71 -11.11
CA TYR A 56 2.86 -12.35 -11.26
C TYR A 56 4.36 -12.30 -10.99
N LYS A 57 5.11 -11.60 -11.86
CA LYS A 57 6.57 -11.51 -11.83
C LYS A 57 7.02 -10.07 -12.03
N GLU A 58 8.29 -9.77 -11.71
CA GLU A 58 8.87 -8.44 -11.95
C GLU A 58 8.85 -8.03 -13.42
N THR A 59 8.95 -9.00 -14.33
CA THR A 59 8.84 -8.77 -15.78
C THR A 59 7.47 -8.27 -16.22
N ASP A 60 6.45 -8.43 -15.38
CA ASP A 60 5.09 -7.94 -15.65
C ASP A 60 4.88 -6.49 -15.18
N PHE A 61 5.88 -5.87 -14.54
CA PHE A 61 5.78 -4.50 -14.05
C PHE A 61 5.83 -3.53 -15.23
N LEU A 62 4.75 -2.78 -15.42
CA LEU A 62 4.74 -1.72 -16.43
C LEU A 62 5.73 -0.62 -16.05
N LYS A 63 6.54 -0.22 -17.02
CA LYS A 63 7.41 0.96 -16.97
C LYS A 63 6.79 2.17 -17.67
N SER A 64 5.91 1.91 -18.64
CA SER A 64 5.13 2.90 -19.36
C SER A 64 3.78 2.29 -19.72
N TYR A 65 2.79 3.16 -19.93
CA TYR A 65 1.45 2.78 -20.35
C TYR A 65 0.91 3.86 -21.29
N GLU A 66 0.36 3.45 -22.42
CA GLU A 66 -0.34 4.36 -23.32
C GLU A 66 -1.80 4.45 -22.84
N LEU A 67 -2.15 5.59 -22.23
CA LEU A 67 -3.50 5.82 -21.74
C LEU A 67 -4.46 6.01 -22.92
N LYS A 68 -5.45 5.13 -23.05
CA LYS A 68 -6.48 5.13 -24.09
C LYS A 68 -7.86 5.17 -23.46
N GLU A 69 -8.87 5.48 -24.25
CA GLU A 69 -10.27 5.40 -23.81
C GLU A 69 -10.66 3.98 -23.40
N THR A 70 -10.12 2.97 -24.09
CA THR A 70 -10.32 1.56 -23.79
C THR A 70 -9.00 0.86 -23.50
N GLY A 71 -9.01 0.02 -22.48
CA GLY A 71 -7.83 -0.74 -22.08
C GLY A 71 -7.92 -1.16 -20.62
N ASP A 72 -6.99 -2.03 -20.25
CA ASP A 72 -6.84 -2.52 -18.89
C ASP A 72 -5.66 -1.81 -18.23
N LEU A 73 -5.88 -1.25 -17.06
CA LEU A 73 -4.85 -0.69 -16.20
C LEU A 73 -5.14 -1.12 -14.78
N ASN A 74 -4.19 -1.82 -14.17
CA ASN A 74 -4.32 -2.39 -12.85
C ASN A 74 -3.12 -1.99 -12.01
N ILE A 75 -3.33 -1.82 -10.72
CA ILE A 75 -2.25 -1.73 -9.75
C ILE A 75 -2.22 -2.97 -8.87
N ARG A 76 -1.03 -3.30 -8.38
CA ARG A 76 -0.83 -4.24 -7.29
C ARG A 76 -0.09 -3.56 -6.16
N VAL A 77 -0.68 -3.65 -4.98
CA VAL A 77 -0.16 -3.08 -3.75
C VAL A 77 0.44 -4.21 -2.93
N PHE A 78 1.69 -4.06 -2.52
CA PHE A 78 2.41 -5.00 -1.67
C PHE A 78 2.59 -4.37 -0.29
N MET A 79 1.92 -4.93 0.71
CA MET A 79 1.84 -4.38 2.06
C MET A 79 2.52 -5.32 3.06
N GLY A 80 3.24 -4.76 4.03
CA GLY A 80 3.85 -5.56 5.10
C GLY A 80 2.84 -6.08 6.11
N ASN A 81 1.62 -5.53 6.12
CA ASN A 81 0.55 -5.88 7.05
C ASN A 81 -0.82 -5.59 6.40
N SER A 82 -1.92 -5.97 7.06
CA SER A 82 -3.28 -5.69 6.59
C SER A 82 -3.70 -4.25 6.89
N LEU A 83 -4.71 -3.76 6.17
CA LEU A 83 -5.32 -2.46 6.45
C LEU A 83 -5.78 -2.33 7.90
N THR A 84 -6.40 -3.38 8.47
CA THR A 84 -6.90 -3.34 9.85
C THR A 84 -5.77 -3.09 10.84
N ASN A 85 -4.66 -3.82 10.71
CA ASN A 85 -3.50 -3.63 11.57
C ASN A 85 -2.82 -2.26 11.33
N TYR A 86 -2.92 -1.68 10.13
CA TYR A 86 -2.48 -0.32 9.88
C TYR A 86 -3.41 0.75 10.49
N LEU A 87 -4.73 0.53 10.44
CA LEU A 87 -5.71 1.41 11.09
C LEU A 87 -5.54 1.40 12.61
N HIS A 88 -5.25 0.25 13.20
CA HIS A 88 -4.99 0.12 14.64
C HIS A 88 -3.80 0.96 15.10
N ARG A 89 -2.81 1.25 14.23
CA ARG A 89 -1.72 2.18 14.57
C ARG A 89 -2.19 3.62 14.73
N LEU A 90 -3.32 3.98 14.08
CA LEU A 90 -3.90 5.32 14.15
C LEU A 90 -4.83 5.48 15.36
N ALA A 91 -5.44 4.38 15.82
CA ALA A 91 -6.34 4.33 16.97
C ALA A 91 -6.22 2.98 17.70
N PRO A 92 -5.18 2.79 18.54
CA PRO A 92 -4.91 1.51 19.23
C PRO A 92 -5.98 1.09 20.25
N GLU A 93 -6.86 2.01 20.64
CA GLU A 93 -7.95 1.78 21.57
C GLU A 93 -9.17 1.10 20.93
N LEU A 94 -9.28 1.13 19.59
CA LEU A 94 -10.43 0.62 18.86
C LEU A 94 -10.29 -0.87 18.51
N THR A 95 -11.42 -1.59 18.49
CA THR A 95 -11.47 -2.98 18.03
C THR A 95 -11.30 -3.08 16.52
N ALA A 96 -11.00 -4.29 16.02
CA ALA A 96 -10.89 -4.55 14.58
C ALA A 96 -12.15 -4.12 13.81
N GLU A 97 -13.33 -4.40 14.37
CA GLU A 97 -14.64 -4.06 13.79
C GLU A 97 -14.87 -2.54 13.75
N GLU A 98 -14.55 -1.84 14.84
CA GLU A 98 -14.67 -0.38 14.92
C GLU A 98 -13.75 0.31 13.91
N LEU A 99 -12.52 -0.20 13.75
CA LEU A 99 -11.54 0.32 12.82
C LEU A 99 -12.05 0.24 11.37
N ILE A 100 -12.55 -0.92 10.92
CA ILE A 100 -13.02 -1.06 9.53
C ILE A 100 -14.39 -0.42 9.26
N LYS A 101 -15.18 -0.16 10.31
CA LYS A 101 -16.43 0.61 10.24
C LYS A 101 -16.15 2.10 10.06
N ASN A 102 -15.05 2.60 10.62
CA ASN A 102 -14.70 4.02 10.63
C ASN A 102 -13.53 4.38 9.70
N GLY A 103 -12.85 3.40 9.10
CA GLY A 103 -11.66 3.63 8.30
C GLY A 103 -11.59 2.81 7.02
N ASN A 104 -10.74 3.28 6.11
CA ASN A 104 -10.39 2.56 4.89
C ASN A 104 -9.03 3.05 4.35
N TYR A 105 -8.73 2.72 3.09
CA TYR A 105 -7.63 3.32 2.34
C TYR A 105 -7.97 4.76 1.90
N GLN A 106 -6.97 5.64 1.97
CA GLN A 106 -6.97 6.89 1.23
C GLN A 106 -5.99 6.77 0.07
N PHE A 107 -6.43 7.18 -1.11
CA PHE A 107 -5.61 7.24 -2.32
C PHE A 107 -5.28 8.70 -2.65
N ALA A 108 -4.06 8.94 -3.09
CA ALA A 108 -3.64 10.20 -3.68
C ALA A 108 -3.08 9.94 -5.08
N PHE A 109 -3.59 10.68 -6.07
CA PHE A 109 -3.17 10.65 -7.46
C PHE A 109 -2.34 11.89 -7.76
N ILE A 110 -1.09 11.66 -8.13
CA ILE A 110 -0.08 12.68 -8.36
C ILE A 110 0.36 12.56 -9.82
N VAL A 111 0.24 13.64 -10.58
CA VAL A 111 0.65 13.70 -11.98
C VAL A 111 1.72 14.78 -12.11
N ASP A 112 2.88 14.43 -12.67
CA ASP A 112 4.02 15.34 -12.81
C ASP A 112 4.39 16.05 -11.50
N ASP A 113 4.46 15.26 -10.43
CA ASP A 113 4.75 15.67 -9.05
C ASP A 113 3.72 16.63 -8.42
N VAL A 114 2.57 16.87 -9.07
CA VAL A 114 1.46 17.66 -8.55
C VAL A 114 0.35 16.75 -8.04
N LEU A 115 -0.08 16.94 -6.80
CA LEU A 115 -1.27 16.25 -6.26
C LEU A 115 -2.52 16.75 -7.00
N ILE A 116 -3.13 15.87 -7.79
CA ILE A 116 -4.33 16.19 -8.57
C ILE A 116 -5.59 15.86 -7.78
N TYR A 117 -5.64 14.67 -7.20
CA TYR A 117 -6.85 14.18 -6.55
C TYR A 117 -6.52 13.31 -5.35
N LYS A 118 -7.35 13.41 -4.31
CA LYS A 118 -7.23 12.63 -3.09
C LYS A 118 -8.60 12.09 -2.70
N GLU A 119 -8.68 10.79 -2.48
CA GLU A 119 -9.94 10.13 -2.14
C GLU A 119 -9.80 9.32 -0.85
N ASN A 120 -10.65 9.64 0.12
CA ASN A 120 -10.95 8.75 1.22
C ASN A 120 -11.94 7.69 0.71
N LEU A 121 -11.46 6.47 0.47
CA LEU A 121 -12.33 5.41 -0.03
C LEU A 121 -13.45 5.14 0.98
N HIS A 122 -14.69 5.04 0.51
CA HIS A 122 -15.84 4.84 1.41
C HIS A 122 -15.61 3.61 2.31
N VAL A 123 -15.98 3.68 3.59
CA VAL A 123 -15.75 2.60 4.57
C VAL A 123 -16.40 1.28 4.16
N GLY A 124 -17.48 1.30 3.37
CA GLY A 124 -18.10 0.10 2.81
C GLY A 124 -17.36 -0.54 1.62
N ALA A 125 -16.32 0.10 1.08
CA ALA A 125 -15.58 -0.45 -0.05
C ALA A 125 -14.59 -1.54 0.39
N GLY A 126 -14.66 -2.69 -0.30
CA GLY A 126 -13.87 -3.89 0.02
C GLY A 126 -14.49 -4.72 1.14
N LEU A 127 -14.36 -6.04 1.02
CA LEU A 127 -14.90 -6.98 2.02
C LEU A 127 -14.13 -6.87 3.36
N PRO A 128 -14.82 -6.98 4.51
CA PRO A 128 -14.18 -7.00 5.83
C PRO A 128 -12.99 -7.95 5.93
N ASP A 129 -13.16 -9.21 5.53
CA ASP A 129 -12.09 -10.22 5.53
C ASP A 129 -10.87 -9.77 4.73
N SER A 130 -11.09 -9.15 3.57
CA SER A 130 -10.00 -8.61 2.75
C SER A 130 -9.23 -7.49 3.45
N LYS A 131 -9.89 -6.68 4.29
CA LYS A 131 -9.24 -5.63 5.08
C LYS A 131 -8.48 -6.20 6.29
N HIS A 132 -8.92 -7.35 6.81
CA HIS A 132 -8.29 -8.02 7.94
C HIS A 132 -7.05 -8.83 7.54
N THR A 133 -7.10 -9.54 6.41
CA THR A 133 -6.07 -10.54 6.10
C THR A 133 -5.12 -10.15 4.99
N ARG A 134 -5.59 -9.47 3.93
CA ARG A 134 -4.80 -9.29 2.72
C ARG A 134 -3.60 -8.38 2.94
N THR A 135 -2.46 -8.85 2.48
CA THR A 135 -1.20 -8.12 2.40
C THR A 135 -0.78 -7.83 0.96
N VAL A 136 -1.45 -8.47 -0.03
CA VAL A 136 -1.31 -8.13 -1.46
C VAL A 136 -2.69 -7.87 -2.04
N LEU A 137 -2.85 -6.71 -2.68
CA LEU A 137 -4.13 -6.29 -3.25
C LEU A 137 -3.95 -5.94 -4.74
N ARG A 138 -4.78 -6.53 -5.61
CA ARG A 138 -4.98 -6.03 -6.97
C ARG A 138 -6.13 -5.01 -6.95
N VAL A 139 -5.93 -3.87 -7.60
CA VAL A 139 -6.99 -2.88 -7.83
C VAL A 139 -7.06 -2.60 -9.33
N PRO A 140 -8.16 -2.97 -10.02
CA PRO A 140 -8.39 -2.52 -11.39
C PRO A 140 -8.74 -1.02 -11.37
N LEU A 141 -8.04 -0.23 -12.16
CA LEU A 141 -8.34 1.19 -12.39
C LEU A 141 -9.14 1.34 -13.68
N MET A 142 -8.71 0.64 -14.73
CA MET A 142 -9.40 0.51 -16.01
C MET A 142 -9.53 -0.97 -16.36
N THR A 143 -10.64 -1.33 -16.99
CA THR A 143 -10.89 -2.70 -17.46
C THR A 143 -11.81 -2.68 -18.67
N THR A 144 -11.57 -3.61 -19.57
CA THR A 144 -12.39 -3.94 -20.74
C THR A 144 -13.47 -4.98 -20.43
N THR A 145 -13.46 -5.55 -19.22
CA THR A 145 -14.48 -6.48 -18.71
C THR A 145 -15.40 -5.80 -17.71
N ASP A 146 -16.56 -6.39 -17.43
CA ASP A 146 -17.53 -5.84 -16.47
C ASP A 146 -17.20 -6.15 -15.00
N GLU A 147 -15.93 -5.98 -14.62
CA GLU A 147 -15.48 -6.22 -13.24
C GLU A 147 -16.06 -5.13 -12.32
N ASP A 148 -17.04 -5.46 -11.48
CA ASP A 148 -17.55 -4.55 -10.46
C ASP A 148 -16.50 -4.32 -9.37
N SER A 149 -15.88 -3.15 -9.40
CA SER A 149 -14.79 -2.80 -8.51
C SER A 149 -14.79 -1.33 -8.15
N TRP A 150 -14.70 -1.07 -6.85
CA TRP A 150 -14.50 0.27 -6.29
C TRP A 150 -13.27 0.98 -6.89
N GLY A 151 -12.28 0.22 -7.38
CA GLY A 151 -11.09 0.77 -8.05
C GLY A 151 -11.41 1.50 -9.34
N ARG A 152 -12.35 0.98 -10.14
CA ARG A 152 -12.81 1.61 -11.38
C ARG A 152 -13.52 2.93 -11.09
N PHE A 153 -14.44 2.91 -10.12
CA PHE A 153 -15.18 4.11 -9.75
C PHE A 153 -14.27 5.19 -9.15
N MET A 154 -13.26 4.80 -8.38
CA MET A 154 -12.23 5.71 -7.86
C MET A 154 -11.40 6.32 -9.01
N TRP A 155 -10.98 5.50 -9.98
CA TRP A 155 -10.27 5.99 -11.17
C TRP A 155 -11.12 6.97 -11.97
N SER A 156 -12.40 6.65 -12.22
CA SER A 156 -13.33 7.56 -12.92
C SER A 156 -13.47 8.89 -12.19
N ARG A 157 -13.57 8.88 -10.85
CA ARG A 157 -13.60 10.12 -10.06
C ARG A 157 -12.31 10.91 -10.18
N PHE A 158 -11.14 10.26 -10.15
CA PHE A 158 -9.88 10.93 -10.42
C PHE A 158 -9.88 11.61 -11.80
N MET A 159 -10.26 10.87 -12.85
CA MET A 159 -10.33 11.43 -14.21
C MET A 159 -11.26 12.64 -14.29
N MET A 160 -12.42 12.58 -13.64
CA MET A 160 -13.40 13.68 -13.59
C MET A 160 -12.98 14.88 -12.72
N ASN A 161 -12.02 14.71 -11.80
CA ASN A 161 -11.61 15.74 -10.84
C ASN A 161 -10.16 16.17 -11.08
N GLY A 162 -9.80 16.48 -12.33
CA GLY A 162 -8.49 16.99 -12.71
C GLY A 162 -7.61 16.00 -13.46
N GLY A 163 -7.95 14.71 -13.46
CA GLY A 163 -7.14 13.69 -14.15
C GLY A 163 -7.15 13.85 -15.67
N GLN A 164 -8.27 14.24 -16.28
CA GLN A 164 -8.36 14.52 -17.72
C GLN A 164 -7.49 15.72 -18.13
N GLU A 165 -7.47 16.77 -17.32
CA GLU A 165 -6.70 17.99 -17.55
C GLU A 165 -5.20 17.79 -17.29
N ALA A 166 -4.84 16.89 -16.37
CA ALA A 166 -3.46 16.60 -16.04
C ALA A 166 -2.81 15.59 -17.01
N LEU A 167 -3.57 14.60 -17.50
CA LEU A 167 -3.08 13.52 -18.38
C LEU A 167 -3.41 13.80 -19.85
N THR A 168 -2.91 14.94 -20.36
CA THR A 168 -3.10 15.36 -21.75
C THR A 168 -2.26 14.55 -22.74
N ALA A 169 -2.36 14.88 -24.03
CA ALA A 169 -1.50 14.30 -25.06
C ALA A 169 -0.02 14.62 -24.78
N GLY A 170 0.77 13.60 -24.50
CA GLY A 170 2.18 13.76 -24.15
C GLY A 170 2.69 12.64 -23.26
N LYS A 171 3.87 12.87 -22.68
CA LYS A 171 4.43 11.98 -21.65
C LYS A 171 4.19 12.61 -20.29
N HIS A 172 3.59 11.85 -19.40
CA HIS A 172 3.32 12.25 -18.02
C HIS A 172 3.82 11.16 -17.08
N SER A 173 4.19 11.57 -15.87
CA SER A 173 4.44 10.67 -14.76
C SER A 173 3.18 10.55 -13.90
N LEU A 174 2.80 9.32 -13.56
CA LEU A 174 1.70 9.04 -12.64
C LEU A 174 2.27 8.33 -11.41
N LYS A 175 2.01 8.92 -10.24
CA LYS A 175 2.30 8.32 -8.94
C LYS A 175 1.00 8.17 -8.16
N ILE A 176 0.83 7.02 -7.53
CA ILE A 176 -0.26 6.74 -6.61
C ILE A 176 0.34 6.51 -5.23
N GLU A 177 -0.22 7.14 -4.22
CA GLU A 177 0.09 6.88 -2.82
C GLU A 177 -1.14 6.32 -2.11
N ILE A 178 -0.93 5.37 -1.20
CA ILE A 178 -1.99 4.72 -0.42
C ILE A 178 -1.60 4.76 1.05
N ARG A 179 -2.54 5.17 1.91
CA ARG A 179 -2.39 5.13 3.37
C ARG A 179 -3.69 4.73 4.07
N PRO A 180 -3.64 4.16 5.28
CA PRO A 180 -4.84 4.04 6.11
C PRO A 180 -5.39 5.44 6.45
N TYR A 181 -6.71 5.56 6.56
CA TYR A 181 -7.35 6.72 7.17
C TYR A 181 -8.51 6.26 8.07
N LEU A 182 -8.75 7.00 9.15
CA LEU A 182 -9.96 6.92 9.95
C LEU A 182 -10.77 8.20 9.69
N LYS A 183 -12.09 8.08 9.61
CA LYS A 183 -12.97 9.24 9.68
C LYS A 183 -12.75 9.91 11.03
N SER A 184 -12.51 11.22 11.02
CA SER A 184 -12.60 12.01 12.23
C SER A 184 -14.04 11.92 12.74
N THR A 185 -14.19 11.57 14.02
CA THR A 185 -15.46 11.61 14.74
C THR A 185 -16.02 13.02 14.81
#